data_AF-A0A842RD79-F1
#
_entry.id   AF-A0A842RD79-F1
#
_cell.length_a   1.000
_cell.length_b   1.000
_cell.length_c   1.000
_cell.angle_alpha   90.00
_cell.angle_beta   90.00
_cell.angle_gamma   90.00
#
_symmetry.space_group_name_H-M   'P 1'
#
loop_
_entity.id
_entity.type
_entity.pdbx_description
1 polymer ?
#
loop_
_entity_poly.entity_id
_entity_poly.type
_entity_poly.pdbx_seq_one_letter_code
_entity_poly.pdbx_strand_id
1 'polypeptide(L)'
;MVSRLRGSYYNTANIDLSKIAYPYGELIEYSIQITNELVPKSNHPIRVLVLAGDTYYQWRYGFDNGLVLYDRNVTTDDRGFYEGSFLPPKEGVYSIVIIDHAQGRYALVRRVVMVSDIGVFWRLPYIAVNDLKMTSYALITNISSGFSLISNANISLSYEVWDREGNVSSKLLFTGKTDQNGLVILNYVVPKIYGGVN
;
A
#
# COMPACT_ATOMS: atom_id res chain seq x y z
N MET A 1 16.29 4.37 43.64
CA MET A 1 15.30 5.08 42.81
C MET A 1 15.41 4.50 41.41
N VAL A 2 14.62 3.46 41.13
CA VAL A 2 14.66 2.74 39.85
C VAL A 2 13.96 3.62 38.83
N SER A 3 14.68 4.06 37.79
CA SER A 3 14.09 4.75 36.66
C SER A 3 13.10 3.79 36.01
N ARG A 4 11.80 4.07 36.19
CA ARG A 4 10.77 3.52 35.32
C ARG A 4 11.11 4.03 33.92
N LEU A 5 11.81 3.21 33.13
CA LEU A 5 11.69 3.23 31.68
C LEU A 5 10.19 3.14 31.43
N ARG A 6 9.56 4.29 31.16
CA ARG A 6 8.20 4.35 30.67
C ARG A 6 8.23 3.63 29.33
N GLY A 7 7.89 2.35 29.34
CA GLY A 7 7.45 1.66 28.13
C GLY A 7 6.24 2.41 27.64
N SER A 8 6.43 3.35 26.71
CA SER A 8 5.33 3.87 25.92
C SER A 8 4.90 2.72 25.04
N TYR A 9 3.93 1.95 25.52
CA TYR A 9 3.34 0.87 24.74
C TYR A 9 2.56 1.52 23.60
N TYR A 10 3.23 1.71 22.45
CA TYR A 10 2.61 2.29 21.26
C TYR A 10 1.53 1.32 20.75
N ASN A 11 0.34 1.86 20.49
CA ASN A 11 -0.69 1.08 19.81
C ASN A 11 -0.21 0.73 18.40
N THR A 12 -0.53 -0.49 17.97
CA THR A 12 -0.33 -0.98 16.61
C THR A 12 -1.69 -1.09 15.93
N ALA A 13 -1.72 -0.89 14.63
CA ALA A 13 -2.94 -0.97 13.83
C ALA A 13 -2.75 -1.90 12.63
N ASN A 14 -3.78 -2.69 12.32
CA ASN A 14 -3.88 -3.43 11.06
C ASN A 14 -5.08 -2.94 10.24
N ILE A 15 -4.99 -3.01 8.92
CA ILE A 15 -6.11 -2.75 8.00
C ILE A 15 -6.25 -3.95 7.06
N ASP A 16 -7.38 -4.63 7.15
CA ASP A 16 -7.74 -5.71 6.23
C ASP A 16 -8.83 -5.23 5.27
N LEU A 17 -8.77 -5.72 4.03
CA LEU A 17 -9.75 -5.44 2.99
C LEU A 17 -10.60 -6.71 2.80
N SER A 18 -11.88 -6.56 2.48
CA SER A 18 -12.74 -7.72 2.21
C SER A 18 -12.31 -8.52 0.98
N LYS A 19 -11.64 -7.86 0.01
CA LYS A 19 -11.10 -8.44 -1.22
C LYS A 19 -9.67 -7.98 -1.51
N ILE A 20 -9.00 -8.76 -2.36
CA ILE A 20 -7.64 -8.49 -2.84
C ILE A 20 -7.59 -7.48 -4.01
N ALA A 21 -8.70 -7.30 -4.73
CA ALA A 21 -8.82 -6.41 -5.88
C ALA A 21 -10.27 -5.95 -6.04
N TYR A 22 -10.46 -4.73 -6.56
CA TYR A 22 -11.77 -4.11 -6.74
C TYR A 22 -11.86 -3.53 -8.16
N PRO A 23 -12.88 -3.91 -8.96
CA PRO A 23 -13.20 -3.20 -10.19
C PRO A 23 -13.84 -1.84 -9.88
N TYR A 24 -13.91 -0.96 -10.87
CA TYR A 24 -14.60 0.32 -10.70
C TYR A 24 -16.09 0.14 -10.39
N GLY A 25 -16.63 1.02 -9.55
CA GLY A 25 -18.03 0.99 -9.13
C GLY A 25 -18.32 0.03 -7.98
N GLU A 26 -17.32 -0.74 -7.52
CA GLU A 26 -17.47 -1.60 -6.36
C GLU A 26 -17.22 -0.84 -5.04
N LEU A 27 -18.03 -1.13 -4.02
CA LEU A 27 -17.82 -0.65 -2.66
C LEU A 27 -16.60 -1.35 -2.06
N ILE A 28 -15.63 -0.59 -1.58
CA ILE A 28 -14.49 -1.13 -0.84
C ILE A 28 -14.88 -1.21 0.63
N GLU A 29 -14.80 -2.41 1.20
CA GLU A 29 -15.04 -2.67 2.61
C GLU A 29 -13.71 -3.04 3.29
N TYR A 30 -13.52 -2.54 4.50
CA TYR A 30 -12.30 -2.73 5.27
C TYR A 30 -12.56 -2.78 6.77
N SER A 31 -11.74 -3.57 7.46
CA SER A 31 -11.72 -3.65 8.92
C SER A 31 -10.40 -3.08 9.44
N ILE A 32 -10.46 -2.33 10.53
CA ILE A 32 -9.29 -1.80 11.24
C ILE A 32 -9.25 -2.45 12.60
N GLN A 33 -8.11 -3.00 13.00
CA GLN A 33 -7.90 -3.50 14.35
C GLN A 33 -6.81 -2.69 15.05
N ILE A 34 -7.12 -2.17 16.24
CA ILE A 34 -6.14 -1.50 17.10
C ILE A 34 -5.78 -2.41 18.26
N THR A 35 -4.49 -2.63 18.45
CA THR A 35 -3.97 -3.45 19.54
C THR A 35 -2.82 -2.76 20.25
N ASN A 36 -2.46 -3.28 21.41
CA ASN A 36 -1.28 -2.90 22.15
C ASN A 36 -0.75 -4.17 22.81
N GLU A 37 0.45 -4.58 22.40
CA GLU A 37 1.00 -5.91 22.75
C GLU A 37 0.03 -7.05 22.40
N LEU A 38 -0.62 -6.97 21.23
CA LEU A 38 -1.65 -7.91 20.76
C LEU A 38 -2.94 -7.94 21.61
N VAL A 39 -3.05 -7.09 22.64
CA VAL A 39 -4.30 -6.91 23.38
C VAL A 39 -5.18 -5.90 22.64
N PRO A 40 -6.44 -6.22 22.31
CA PRO A 40 -7.31 -5.29 21.62
C PRO A 40 -7.58 -4.02 22.41
N LYS A 41 -7.60 -2.88 21.72
CA LYS A 41 -7.95 -1.58 22.30
C LYS A 41 -9.41 -1.27 22.05
N SER A 42 -10.25 -1.61 23.03
CA SER A 42 -11.68 -1.31 22.99
C SER A 42 -11.96 0.19 23.16
N ASN A 43 -13.01 0.69 22.51
CA ASN A 43 -13.50 2.06 22.65
C ASN A 43 -12.40 3.12 22.42
N HIS A 44 -11.44 2.81 21.55
CA HIS A 44 -10.26 3.62 21.33
C HIS A 44 -10.49 4.60 20.18
N PRO A 45 -10.29 5.91 20.39
CA PRO A 45 -10.53 6.91 19.36
C PRO A 45 -9.43 6.87 18.29
N ILE A 46 -9.84 6.82 17.02
CA ILE A 46 -8.96 6.89 15.86
C ILE A 46 -9.51 7.85 14.82
N ARG A 47 -8.64 8.37 13.95
CA ARG A 47 -9.01 9.11 12.76
C ARG A 47 -8.67 8.26 11.53
N VAL A 48 -9.66 8.06 10.66
CA VAL A 48 -9.54 7.32 9.41
C VAL A 48 -9.57 8.32 8.25
N LEU A 49 -8.51 8.30 7.44
CA LEU A 49 -8.39 9.08 6.22
C LEU A 49 -8.41 8.16 5.02
N VAL A 50 -9.19 8.51 4.00
CA VAL A 50 -9.11 7.90 2.67
C VAL A 50 -8.65 8.96 1.69
N LEU A 51 -7.54 8.69 1.02
CA LEU A 51 -6.87 9.62 0.10
C LEU A 51 -6.91 9.05 -1.32
N ALA A 52 -7.08 9.92 -2.31
CA ALA A 52 -6.80 9.57 -3.71
C ALA A 52 -5.28 9.62 -3.96
N GLY A 53 -4.73 8.57 -4.59
CA GLY A 53 -3.32 8.42 -4.95
C GLY A 53 -2.52 7.47 -4.05
N ASP A 54 -1.33 7.11 -4.53
CA ASP A 54 -0.23 6.56 -3.73
C ASP A 54 0.73 7.69 -3.38
N THR A 55 0.90 7.94 -2.08
CA THR A 55 1.78 8.99 -1.60
C THR A 55 2.66 8.49 -0.46
N TYR A 56 3.46 7.46 -0.73
CA TYR A 56 4.43 6.91 0.24
C TYR A 56 5.25 7.99 0.97
N TYR A 57 5.69 9.05 0.29
CA TYR A 57 6.42 10.16 0.91
C TYR A 57 5.55 11.03 1.83
N GLN A 58 4.29 11.28 1.45
CA GLN A 58 3.34 12.05 2.27
C GLN A 58 2.95 11.27 3.54
N TRP A 59 2.90 9.94 3.48
CA TRP A 59 2.71 9.09 4.66
C TRP A 59 3.81 9.28 5.71
N ARG A 60 5.08 9.46 5.28
CA ARG A 60 6.22 9.60 6.19
C ARG A 60 6.48 11.03 6.66
N TYR A 61 6.08 12.04 5.88
CA TYR A 61 6.46 13.44 6.12
C TYR A 61 5.31 14.47 6.21
N GLY A 62 4.05 14.06 6.03
CA GLY A 62 2.87 14.93 6.23
C GLY A 62 1.80 14.80 5.15
N PHE A 63 0.53 14.87 5.55
CA PHE A 63 -0.65 14.64 4.70
C PHE A 63 -1.16 15.88 3.96
N ASP A 64 -0.41 16.98 3.99
CA ASP A 64 -0.94 18.33 3.72
C ASP A 64 -1.40 18.58 2.27
N ASN A 65 -1.02 17.70 1.32
CA ASN A 65 -1.30 17.88 -0.12
C ASN A 65 -2.09 16.74 -0.77
N GLY A 66 -2.56 15.75 0.00
CA GLY A 66 -3.37 14.64 -0.53
C GLY A 66 -4.82 15.07 -0.77
N LEU A 67 -5.44 14.62 -1.88
CA LEU A 67 -6.88 14.81 -2.05
C LEU A 67 -7.63 13.87 -1.09
N VAL A 68 -8.08 14.43 0.03
CA VAL A 68 -8.86 13.72 1.05
C VAL A 68 -10.27 13.47 0.51
N LEU A 69 -10.66 12.20 0.42
CA LEU A 69 -12.00 11.79 0.03
C LEU A 69 -12.89 11.56 1.24
N TYR A 70 -12.31 11.00 2.31
CA TYR A 70 -12.99 10.74 3.56
C TYR A 70 -12.07 11.08 4.73
N ASP A 71 -12.64 11.73 5.74
CA ASP A 71 -11.99 12.03 7.00
C ASP A 71 -13.01 11.82 8.12
N ARG A 72 -12.77 10.80 8.94
CA ARG A 72 -13.70 10.41 10.00
C ARG A 72 -12.97 10.18 11.31
N ASN A 73 -13.48 10.78 12.38
CA ASN A 73 -13.14 10.40 13.74
C ASN A 73 -14.11 9.30 14.16
N VAL A 74 -13.57 8.15 14.54
CA VAL A 74 -14.34 6.96 14.91
C VAL A 74 -13.75 6.34 16.16
N THR A 75 -14.44 5.34 16.70
CA THR A 75 -14.04 4.64 17.90
C THR A 75 -14.16 3.14 17.64
N THR A 76 -13.17 2.37 18.09
CA THR A 76 -13.23 0.90 17.98
C THR A 76 -14.31 0.31 18.88
N ASP A 77 -14.80 -0.87 18.53
CA ASP A 77 -15.78 -1.65 19.30
C ASP A 77 -15.17 -2.26 20.58
N ASP A 78 -15.91 -3.14 21.24
CA ASP A 78 -15.47 -3.88 22.43
C ASP A 78 -14.32 -4.86 22.17
N ARG A 79 -14.11 -5.25 20.91
CA ARG A 79 -13.06 -6.16 20.45
C ARG A 79 -11.89 -5.42 19.80
N GLY A 80 -11.88 -4.09 19.83
CA GLY A 80 -10.83 -3.26 19.26
C GLY A 80 -10.87 -3.14 17.73
N PHE A 81 -12.02 -3.41 17.11
CA PHE A 81 -12.23 -3.30 15.67
C PHE A 81 -13.04 -2.07 15.29
N TYR A 82 -12.86 -1.59 14.06
CA TYR A 82 -13.78 -0.68 13.39
C TYR A 82 -13.97 -1.14 11.95
N GLU A 83 -15.23 -1.24 11.52
CA GLU A 83 -15.61 -1.59 10.15
C GLU A 83 -15.96 -0.33 9.37
N GLY A 84 -15.41 -0.20 8.16
CA GLY A 84 -15.62 0.94 7.30
C GLY A 84 -15.78 0.55 5.85
N SER A 85 -16.31 1.48 5.07
CA SER A 85 -16.43 1.32 3.63
C SER A 85 -16.32 2.65 2.91
N PHE A 86 -15.92 2.62 1.64
CA PHE A 86 -16.01 3.77 0.75
C PHE A 86 -16.21 3.36 -0.69
N LEU A 87 -16.88 4.21 -1.47
CA LEU A 87 -17.01 4.04 -2.91
C LEU A 87 -15.97 4.92 -3.63
N PRO A 88 -15.05 4.34 -4.42
CA PRO A 88 -14.11 5.11 -5.24
C PRO A 88 -14.82 5.97 -6.27
N PRO A 89 -14.47 7.27 -6.42
CA PRO A 89 -15.09 8.13 -7.43
C PRO A 89 -14.70 7.76 -8.87
N LYS A 90 -13.53 7.15 -9.06
CA LYS A 90 -12.98 6.72 -10.37
C LYS A 90 -12.01 5.54 -10.21
N GLU A 91 -11.54 4.96 -11.31
CA GLU A 91 -10.38 4.08 -11.27
C GLU A 91 -9.13 4.80 -10.77
N GLY A 92 -8.24 4.04 -10.14
CA GLY A 92 -6.97 4.54 -9.66
C GLY A 92 -6.50 3.90 -8.36
N VAL A 93 -5.49 4.53 -7.76
CA VAL A 93 -4.91 4.09 -6.49
C VAL A 93 -5.47 4.94 -5.36
N TYR A 94 -5.76 4.31 -4.24
CA TYR A 94 -6.28 4.95 -3.03
C TYR A 94 -5.48 4.48 -1.82
N SER A 95 -5.47 5.29 -0.77
CA SER A 95 -4.81 4.95 0.49
C SER A 95 -5.78 5.10 1.66
N ILE A 96 -5.91 4.06 2.48
CA ILE A 96 -6.57 4.12 3.79
C ILE A 96 -5.47 4.34 4.83
N VAL A 97 -5.63 5.36 5.66
CA VAL A 97 -4.62 5.79 6.64
C VAL A 97 -5.28 5.93 8.01
N ILE A 98 -4.64 5.38 9.03
CA ILE A 98 -5.13 5.44 10.42
C ILE A 98 -4.20 6.31 11.24
N ILE A 99 -4.78 7.29 11.94
CA ILE A 99 -4.08 8.15 12.90
C ILE A 99 -4.68 7.87 14.28
N ASP A 100 -3.82 7.66 15.27
CA ASP A 100 -4.21 7.48 16.66
C ASP A 100 -4.16 8.82 17.39
N HIS A 101 -5.30 9.27 17.90
CA HIS A 101 -5.41 10.53 18.64
C HIS A 101 -4.49 10.58 19.86
N ALA A 102 -4.19 9.44 20.47
CA ALA A 102 -3.28 9.36 21.61
C ALA A 102 -1.80 9.53 21.21
N GLN A 103 -1.45 9.30 19.94
CA GLN A 103 -0.07 9.35 19.43
C GLN A 103 0.21 10.57 18.54
N GLY A 104 -0.79 11.44 18.34
CA GLY A 104 -0.63 12.73 17.66
C GLY A 104 -0.96 12.68 16.17
N ARG A 105 -0.19 13.41 15.34
CA ARG A 105 -0.51 13.66 13.93
C ARG A 105 0.02 12.60 12.95
N TYR A 106 0.76 11.60 13.43
CA TYR A 106 1.39 10.60 12.57
C TYR A 106 0.46 9.40 12.35
N ALA A 107 0.50 8.85 11.15
CA ALA A 107 -0.24 7.63 10.86
C ALA A 107 0.40 6.41 11.54
N LEU A 108 -0.43 5.58 12.15
CA LEU A 108 -0.04 4.26 12.66
C LEU A 108 0.20 3.27 11.53
N VAL A 109 -0.69 3.25 10.54
CA VAL A 109 -0.68 2.28 9.46
C VAL A 109 -1.33 2.87 8.21
N ARG A 110 -0.90 2.34 7.06
CA ARG A 110 -1.44 2.67 5.73
C ARG A 110 -1.72 1.38 4.97
N ARG A 111 -2.83 1.35 4.24
CA ARG A 111 -3.16 0.31 3.26
C ARG A 111 -3.43 0.94 1.91
N VAL A 112 -2.77 0.44 0.87
CA VAL A 112 -3.01 0.84 -0.51
C VAL A 112 -4.09 -0.05 -1.11
N VAL A 113 -5.01 0.56 -1.85
CA VAL A 113 -6.05 -0.13 -2.60
C VAL A 113 -5.98 0.31 -4.06
N MET A 114 -5.94 -0.65 -4.97
CA MET A 114 -6.00 -0.39 -6.41
C MET A 114 -7.42 -0.71 -6.90
N VAL A 115 -8.01 0.24 -7.62
CA VAL A 115 -9.32 0.12 -8.26
C VAL A 115 -9.10 0.09 -9.75
N SER A 116 -9.27 -1.09 -10.34
CA SER A 116 -9.07 -1.33 -11.76
C SER A 116 -9.71 -2.66 -12.15
N ASP A 117 -10.16 -2.74 -13.40
CA ASP A 117 -10.50 -4.01 -14.03
C ASP A 117 -9.30 -4.93 -14.25
N ILE A 118 -8.06 -4.43 -14.10
CA ILE A 118 -6.83 -5.22 -14.27
C ILE A 118 -6.21 -5.53 -12.91
N GLY A 119 -6.03 -6.83 -12.63
CA GLY A 119 -5.26 -7.34 -11.51
C GLY A 119 -3.86 -7.73 -11.93
N VAL A 120 -2.85 -7.26 -11.19
CA VAL A 120 -1.45 -7.64 -11.38
C VAL A 120 -0.97 -8.41 -10.15
N PHE A 121 -0.70 -9.69 -10.31
CA PHE A 121 -0.10 -10.54 -9.28
C PHE A 121 1.34 -10.83 -9.64
N TRP A 122 2.28 -10.38 -8.83
CA TRP A 122 3.70 -10.60 -9.10
C TRP A 122 4.38 -11.36 -7.98
N ARG A 123 5.52 -11.95 -8.33
CA ARG A 123 6.51 -12.40 -7.36
C ARG A 123 7.84 -11.75 -7.71
N LEU A 124 8.25 -10.80 -6.89
CA LEU A 124 9.54 -10.14 -6.94
C LEU A 124 10.39 -10.63 -5.74
N PRO A 125 11.72 -10.78 -5.88
CA PRO A 125 12.58 -11.04 -4.73
C PRO A 125 12.52 -9.88 -3.73
N TYR A 126 12.43 -10.21 -2.44
CA TYR A 126 12.37 -9.22 -1.35
C TYR A 126 13.63 -8.34 -1.30
N ILE A 127 14.80 -8.93 -1.59
CA ILE A 127 16.07 -8.20 -1.75
C ILE A 127 16.54 -8.45 -3.18
N ALA A 128 16.56 -7.40 -3.99
CA ALA A 128 17.29 -7.41 -5.24
C ALA A 128 18.78 -7.16 -4.92
N VAL A 129 19.62 -8.13 -5.26
CA VAL A 129 21.08 -7.93 -5.22
C VAL A 129 21.50 -7.16 -6.45
N ASN A 130 22.13 -6.01 -6.23
CA ASN A 130 22.59 -5.15 -7.31
C ASN A 130 23.54 -5.88 -8.25
N ASP A 131 23.45 -5.54 -9.55
CA ASP A 131 24.28 -6.06 -10.64
C ASP A 131 24.18 -7.58 -10.84
N LEU A 132 23.25 -8.26 -10.17
CA LEU A 132 22.91 -9.66 -10.43
C LEU A 132 21.63 -9.79 -11.24
N LYS A 133 21.61 -10.78 -12.13
CA LYS A 133 20.43 -11.14 -12.91
C LYS A 133 19.36 -11.71 -11.97
N MET A 134 18.18 -11.11 -12.03
CA MET A 134 16.99 -11.51 -11.29
C MET A 134 15.96 -12.08 -12.24
N THR A 135 15.21 -13.06 -11.76
CA THR A 135 14.06 -13.62 -12.44
C THR A 135 12.85 -13.54 -11.53
N SER A 136 11.80 -12.95 -12.06
CA SER A 136 10.51 -12.76 -11.41
C SER A 136 9.39 -13.12 -12.39
N TYR A 137 8.14 -13.06 -11.94
CA TYR A 137 7.00 -13.17 -12.85
C TYR A 137 5.88 -12.22 -12.45
N ALA A 138 5.03 -11.90 -13.43
CA ALA A 138 3.74 -11.27 -13.21
C ALA A 138 2.64 -12.04 -13.95
N LEU A 139 1.51 -12.22 -13.28
CA LEU A 139 0.27 -12.79 -13.79
C LEU A 139 -0.76 -11.66 -13.87
N ILE A 140 -1.36 -11.52 -15.04
CA ILE A 140 -2.28 -10.42 -15.35
C ILE A 140 -3.66 -10.98 -15.59
N THR A 141 -4.63 -10.43 -14.85
CA THR A 141 -6.01 -10.92 -14.83
C THR A 141 -6.99 -9.78 -15.03
N ASN A 142 -8.16 -10.09 -15.58
CA ASN A 142 -9.30 -9.19 -15.62
C ASN A 142 -10.19 -9.47 -14.40
N ILE A 143 -10.28 -8.51 -13.48
CA ILE A 143 -11.01 -8.61 -12.22
C ILE A 143 -12.52 -8.68 -12.44
N SER A 144 -13.08 -7.82 -13.29
CA SER A 144 -14.53 -7.75 -13.54
C SER A 144 -15.09 -9.01 -14.20
N SER A 145 -14.23 -9.79 -14.87
CA SER A 145 -14.56 -11.10 -15.44
C SER A 145 -14.30 -12.30 -14.51
N GLY A 146 -14.08 -12.08 -13.21
CA GLY A 146 -13.79 -13.17 -12.26
C GLY A 146 -12.37 -13.73 -12.39
N PHE A 147 -11.38 -12.84 -12.58
CA PHE A 147 -9.95 -13.16 -12.70
C PHE A 147 -9.56 -13.97 -13.95
N SER A 148 -10.24 -13.75 -15.08
CA SER A 148 -9.79 -14.36 -16.35
C SER A 148 -8.41 -13.86 -16.77
N LEU A 149 -7.63 -14.69 -17.45
CA LEU A 149 -6.24 -14.40 -17.83
C LEU A 149 -6.18 -13.44 -19.03
N ILE A 150 -5.32 -12.43 -18.97
CA ILE A 150 -5.15 -11.45 -20.06
C ILE A 150 -3.87 -11.75 -20.85
N SER A 151 -4.01 -12.27 -22.07
CA SER A 151 -2.89 -12.46 -23.01
C SER A 151 -2.50 -11.16 -23.73
N ASN A 152 -1.24 -11.06 -24.18
CA ASN A 152 -0.69 -9.92 -24.93
C ASN A 152 -0.76 -8.56 -24.22
N ALA A 153 -0.97 -8.54 -22.89
CA ALA A 153 -0.92 -7.32 -22.09
C ALA A 153 0.52 -6.78 -22.04
N ASN A 154 0.71 -5.49 -22.28
CA ASN A 154 2.02 -4.84 -22.15
C ASN A 154 2.36 -4.67 -20.66
N ILE A 155 3.55 -5.14 -20.27
CA ILE A 155 4.05 -5.04 -18.90
C ILE A 155 5.37 -4.31 -18.89
N SER A 156 5.49 -3.34 -17.99
CA SER A 156 6.74 -2.66 -17.64
C SER A 156 7.06 -2.88 -16.17
N LEU A 157 8.33 -3.09 -15.88
CA LEU A 157 8.86 -3.06 -14.52
C LEU A 157 9.85 -1.90 -14.44
N SER A 158 9.65 -1.03 -13.47
CA SER A 158 10.56 0.07 -13.15
C SER A 158 10.98 -0.01 -11.69
N TYR A 159 12.13 0.58 -11.36
CA TYR A 159 12.51 0.87 -9.98
C TYR A 159 12.55 2.38 -9.76
N GLU A 160 12.28 2.79 -8.54
CA GLU A 160 12.33 4.17 -8.12
C GLU A 160 13.62 4.44 -7.35
N VAL A 161 14.28 5.54 -7.69
CA VAL A 161 15.42 6.08 -6.97
C VAL A 161 15.03 7.41 -6.38
N TRP A 162 15.27 7.54 -5.08
CA TRP A 162 15.01 8.73 -4.29
C TRP A 162 16.33 9.48 -4.08
N ASP A 163 16.35 10.77 -4.39
CA ASP A 163 17.48 11.63 -4.02
C ASP A 163 17.34 12.14 -2.56
N ARG A 164 18.30 12.96 -2.12
CA ARG A 164 18.33 13.48 -0.74
C ARG A 164 17.26 14.52 -0.49
N GLU A 165 16.80 15.17 -1.55
CA GLU A 165 15.77 16.19 -1.59
C GLU A 165 14.36 15.56 -1.62
N GLY A 166 14.26 14.24 -1.77
CA GLY A 166 13.01 13.49 -1.80
C GLY A 166 12.36 13.44 -3.19
N ASN A 167 13.06 13.85 -4.25
CA ASN A 167 12.59 13.68 -5.60
C ASN A 167 12.69 12.22 -6.02
N VAL A 168 11.69 11.77 -6.77
CA VAL A 168 11.61 10.41 -7.30
C VAL A 168 12.00 10.42 -8.77
N SER A 169 12.97 9.58 -9.13
CA SER A 169 13.18 9.20 -10.52
C SER A 169 12.80 7.75 -10.72
N SER A 170 12.01 7.47 -11.76
CA SER A 170 11.64 6.12 -12.15
C SER A 170 12.51 5.67 -13.32
N LYS A 171 13.09 4.49 -13.23
CA LYS A 171 13.95 3.91 -14.28
C LYS A 171 13.43 2.54 -14.69
N LEU A 172 13.27 2.36 -15.99
CA LEU A 172 12.76 1.13 -16.59
C LEU A 172 13.79 -0.01 -16.47
N LEU A 173 13.36 -1.17 -15.97
CA LEU A 173 14.14 -2.40 -15.86
C LEU A 173 13.79 -3.43 -16.93
N PHE A 174 12.52 -3.50 -17.31
CA PHE A 174 12.01 -4.52 -18.21
C PHE A 174 10.75 -4.04 -18.91
N THR A 175 10.57 -4.49 -20.17
CA THR A 175 9.28 -4.47 -20.86
C THR A 175 9.04 -5.82 -21.51
N GLY A 176 7.77 -6.23 -21.57
CA GLY A 176 7.37 -7.49 -22.19
C GLY A 176 5.87 -7.57 -22.39
N LYS A 177 5.42 -8.72 -22.90
CA LYS A 177 4.00 -9.03 -23.05
C LYS A 177 3.68 -10.33 -22.34
N THR A 178 2.45 -10.44 -21.84
CA THR A 178 1.96 -11.72 -21.31
C THR A 178 1.74 -12.74 -22.41
N ASP A 179 1.97 -14.01 -22.08
CA ASP A 179 1.66 -15.15 -22.93
C ASP A 179 0.15 -15.49 -22.90
N GLN A 180 -0.23 -16.61 -23.52
CA GLN A 180 -1.61 -17.11 -23.54
C GLN A 180 -2.18 -17.45 -22.15
N ASN A 181 -1.33 -17.61 -21.14
CA ASN A 181 -1.72 -17.87 -19.75
C ASN A 181 -1.74 -16.58 -18.91
N GLY A 182 -1.64 -15.41 -19.54
CA GLY A 182 -1.56 -14.13 -18.84
C GLY A 182 -0.28 -13.95 -18.03
N LEU A 183 0.74 -14.78 -18.26
CA LEU A 183 2.00 -14.79 -17.53
C LEU A 183 3.10 -14.06 -18.31
N VAL A 184 3.94 -13.31 -17.62
CA VAL A 184 5.20 -12.81 -18.16
C VAL A 184 6.34 -13.13 -17.19
N ILE A 185 7.43 -13.70 -17.73
CA ILE A 185 8.67 -13.89 -16.98
C ILE A 185 9.53 -12.64 -17.12
N LEU A 186 9.80 -11.99 -15.99
CA LEU A 186 10.55 -10.75 -15.90
C LEU A 186 12.02 -11.10 -15.64
N ASN A 187 12.88 -10.88 -16.64
CA ASN A 187 14.33 -11.03 -16.47
C ASN A 187 14.99 -9.66 -16.50
N TYR A 188 15.62 -9.26 -15.41
CA TYR A 188 16.16 -7.91 -15.24
C TYR A 188 17.41 -7.90 -14.36
N VAL A 189 18.11 -6.77 -14.37
CA VAL A 189 19.23 -6.47 -13.47
C VAL A 189 18.92 -5.14 -12.82
N VAL A 190 18.95 -5.09 -11.49
CA VAL A 190 18.87 -3.81 -10.77
C VAL A 190 20.29 -3.25 -10.72
N PRO A 191 20.58 -2.12 -11.38
CA PRO A 191 21.93 -1.58 -11.39
C PRO A 191 22.30 -1.06 -10.00
N LYS A 192 23.57 -1.23 -9.61
CA LYS A 192 24.09 -0.55 -8.42
C LYS A 192 24.01 0.95 -8.61
N ILE A 193 23.27 1.60 -7.72
CA ILE A 193 23.21 3.06 -7.66
C ILE A 193 24.48 3.50 -6.94
N TYR A 194 25.52 3.85 -7.69
CA TYR A 194 26.62 4.62 -7.14
C TYR A 194 26.07 5.99 -6.78
N GLY A 195 26.03 6.30 -5.48
CA GLY A 195 25.68 7.63 -5.02
C GLY A 195 26.62 8.64 -5.67
N GLY A 196 26.09 9.42 -6.62
CA GLY A 196 26.77 10.59 -7.14
C GLY A 196 26.92 11.56 -5.98
N VAL A 197 28.13 11.64 -5.45
CA VAL A 197 28.59 12.84 -4.75
C VAL A 197 29.00 13.79 -5.87
N ASN A 198 28.12 14.73 -6.19
CA ASN A 198 28.49 16.01 -6.76
C ASN A 198 28.00 17.08 -5.78
#